data_AF-A0A2A3E830-F1
#
_entry.id   AF-A0A2A3E830-F1
#
_cell.length_a   1.000
_cell.length_b   1.000
_cell.length_c   1.000
_cell.angle_alpha   90.00
_cell.angle_beta   90.00
_cell.angle_gamma   90.00
#
_symmetry.space_group_name_H-M   'P 1'
#
loop_
_entity.id
_entity.type
_entity.pdbx_description
1 polymer ?
#
loop_
_entity_poly.entity_id
_entity_poly.type
_entity_poly.pdbx_seq_one_letter_code
_entity_poly.pdbx_strand_id
1 'polypeptide(L)'
;MRNIYQFPDCDSDEDEEFKQQDKELKACIPFAVVGSSTVLEVAGKKVRGRQYPWGVVEVENPKHSDFVKLRTMLISTHMQDLKDVTQDVHYENFRAQCISQISQQAIRERSKLKRDSGPHFENSISDTDRLLLQKDEEIRRMQDMLAQMQEKLKATGQVGPGIGLRGRVGSLGNDLDATDVEKKRNSIIDV
;
A
#
# COMPACT_ATOMS: atom_id res chain seq x y z
N MET A 1 -12.84 8.85 19.67
CA MET A 1 -11.93 10.01 19.80
C MET A 1 -11.71 10.54 18.39
N ARG A 2 -11.85 11.85 18.13
CA ARG A 2 -11.57 12.40 16.80
C ARG A 2 -10.07 12.56 16.65
N ASN A 3 -9.48 12.01 15.60
CA ASN A 3 -8.06 12.22 15.29
C ASN A 3 -7.93 13.59 14.63
N ILE A 4 -7.20 14.49 15.28
CA ILE A 4 -6.85 15.82 14.76
C ILE A 4 -5.42 15.71 14.24
N TYR A 5 -5.13 16.38 13.13
CA TYR A 5 -3.78 16.47 12.57
C TYR A 5 -2.77 16.90 13.65
N GLN A 6 -1.66 16.18 13.74
CA GLN A 6 -0.54 16.51 14.61
C GLN A 6 0.63 16.91 13.74
N PHE A 7 1.26 18.03 14.10
CA PHE A 7 2.46 18.49 13.45
C PHE A 7 3.59 17.48 13.60
N PRO A 8 4.40 17.25 12.55
CA PRO A 8 5.64 16.48 12.65
C PRO A 8 6.55 17.03 13.75
N ASP A 9 7.37 16.17 14.34
CA ASP A 9 8.43 16.62 15.23
C ASP A 9 9.49 17.38 14.44
N CYS A 10 10.00 18.46 15.02
CA CYS A 10 11.05 19.25 14.41
C CYS A 10 12.39 18.51 14.55
N ASP A 11 13.15 18.42 13.46
CA ASP A 11 14.42 17.70 13.45
C ASP A 11 15.47 18.37 14.35
N SER A 12 16.34 17.55 14.95
CA SER A 12 17.27 18.03 15.99
C SER A 12 18.39 18.93 15.46
N ASP A 13 18.68 18.84 14.16
CA ASP A 13 19.68 19.63 13.42
C ASP A 13 19.14 20.97 12.89
N GLU A 14 17.84 21.23 13.00
CA GLU A 14 17.24 22.54 12.67
C GLU A 14 17.70 23.64 13.61
N ASP A 15 17.76 24.87 13.09
CA ASP A 15 18.17 26.06 13.85
C ASP A 15 17.16 26.41 14.97
N GLU A 16 17.65 27.05 16.04
CA GLU A 16 16.82 27.44 17.20
C GLU A 16 15.65 28.36 16.82
N GLU A 17 15.83 29.22 15.81
CA GLU A 17 14.75 30.08 15.31
C GLU A 17 13.60 29.27 14.71
N PHE A 18 13.91 28.24 13.92
CA PHE A 18 12.90 27.37 13.32
C PHE A 18 12.17 26.54 14.37
N LYS A 19 12.92 25.96 15.33
CA LYS A 19 12.35 25.24 16.49
C LYS A 19 11.40 26.11 17.31
N GLN A 20 11.74 27.39 17.49
CA GLN A 20 10.88 28.32 18.21
C GLN A 20 9.60 28.63 17.41
N GLN A 21 9.70 28.86 16.09
CA GLN A 21 8.54 29.06 15.22
C GLN A 21 7.60 27.85 15.19
N ASP A 22 8.15 26.64 15.12
CA ASP A 22 7.37 25.40 15.15
C ASP A 22 6.62 25.23 16.49
N LYS A 23 7.30 25.48 17.62
CA LYS A 23 6.68 25.46 18.95
C LYS A 23 5.54 26.49 19.06
N GLU A 24 5.74 27.70 18.57
CA GLU A 24 4.71 28.73 18.57
C GLU A 24 3.52 28.32 17.70
N LEU A 25 3.76 27.71 16.54
CA LEU A 25 2.71 27.22 15.67
C LEU A 25 1.90 26.08 16.32
N LYS A 26 2.58 25.11 16.94
CA LYS A 26 1.96 24.02 17.72
C LYS A 26 1.12 24.55 18.87
N ALA A 27 1.59 25.57 19.58
CA ALA A 27 0.87 26.21 20.68
C ALA A 27 -0.38 26.99 20.22
N CYS A 28 -0.49 27.32 18.93
CA CYS A 28 -1.65 28.02 18.37
C CYS A 28 -2.81 27.08 17.99
N ILE A 29 -2.71 25.76 18.21
CA ILE A 29 -3.85 24.86 18.03
C ILE A 29 -4.74 24.90 19.28
N PRO A 30 -6.06 25.17 19.14
CA PRO A 30 -6.80 25.45 17.91
C PRO A 30 -6.69 26.91 17.44
N PHE A 31 -6.49 27.13 16.14
CA PHE A 31 -6.29 28.47 15.58
C PHE A 31 -7.53 29.37 15.75
N ALA A 32 -7.34 30.56 16.32
CA ALA A 32 -8.40 31.56 16.46
C ALA A 32 -8.44 32.47 15.23
N VAL A 33 -9.22 32.10 14.21
CA VAL A 33 -9.23 32.79 12.91
C VAL A 33 -10.44 33.67 12.68
N VAL A 34 -10.19 34.82 12.06
CA VAL A 34 -11.22 35.71 11.50
C VAL A 34 -11.09 35.69 9.98
N GLY A 35 -12.19 35.46 9.27
CA GLY A 35 -12.26 35.55 7.81
C GLY A 35 -12.98 36.81 7.34
N SER A 36 -12.50 37.40 6.24
CA SER A 36 -13.20 38.47 5.52
C SER A 36 -12.76 38.51 4.05
N SER A 37 -13.72 38.68 3.14
CA SER A 37 -13.45 38.98 1.72
C SER A 37 -13.44 40.48 1.43
N THR A 38 -13.83 41.31 2.41
CA THR A 38 -13.91 42.77 2.27
C THR A 38 -12.54 43.40 2.50
N VAL A 39 -12.17 44.33 1.62
CA VAL A 39 -10.97 45.16 1.75
C VAL A 39 -11.35 46.52 2.30
N LEU A 40 -10.69 46.94 3.36
CA LEU A 40 -10.87 48.21 4.06
C LEU A 40 -9.57 49.02 3.99
N GLU A 41 -9.68 50.34 4.01
CA GLU A 41 -8.52 51.23 4.12
C GLU A 41 -8.33 51.62 5.59
N VAL A 42 -7.23 51.18 6.19
CA VAL A 42 -6.87 51.44 7.59
C VAL A 42 -5.47 52.04 7.60
N ALA A 43 -5.32 53.23 8.19
CA ALA A 43 -4.04 53.95 8.26
C ALA A 43 -3.32 54.08 6.89
N GLY A 44 -4.09 54.31 5.81
CA GLY A 44 -3.58 54.45 4.44
C GLY A 44 -3.16 53.13 3.76
N LYS A 45 -3.41 51.97 4.38
CA LYS A 45 -3.16 50.65 3.79
C LYS A 45 -4.48 49.93 3.52
N LYS A 46 -4.56 49.29 2.35
CA LYS A 46 -5.67 48.38 2.01
C LYS A 46 -5.42 47.03 2.68
N VAL A 47 -6.26 46.70 3.65
CA VAL A 47 -6.18 45.48 4.45
C VAL A 47 -7.50 44.72 4.39
N ARG A 48 -7.45 43.38 4.41
CA ARG A 48 -8.66 42.57 4.53
C ARG A 48 -9.15 42.60 5.97
N GLY A 49 -10.43 42.90 6.18
CA GLY A 49 -10.94 43.13 7.52
C GLY A 49 -12.45 43.19 7.63
N ARG A 50 -12.94 43.25 8.88
CA ARG A 50 -14.35 43.45 9.22
C ARG A 50 -14.51 44.76 9.97
N GLN A 51 -15.42 45.61 9.51
CA GLN A 51 -15.71 46.88 10.17
C GLN A 51 -16.94 46.74 11.06
N TYR A 52 -16.81 47.22 12.29
CA TYR A 52 -17.86 47.30 13.30
C TYR A 52 -17.95 48.74 13.81
N PRO A 53 -19.08 49.13 14.45
CA PRO A 53 -19.21 50.46 15.05
C PRO A 53 -18.14 50.78 16.11
N TRP A 54 -17.60 49.76 16.77
CA TRP A 54 -16.56 49.88 17.81
C TRP A 54 -15.12 49.72 17.28
N GLY A 55 -14.93 49.47 15.98
CA GLY A 55 -13.58 49.34 15.42
C GLY A 55 -13.48 48.42 14.22
N VAL A 56 -12.25 48.22 13.75
CA VAL A 56 -11.95 47.38 12.58
C VAL A 56 -11.09 46.21 13.02
N VAL A 57 -11.50 45.01 12.63
CA VAL A 57 -10.73 43.78 12.83
C VAL A 57 -10.00 43.45 11.54
N GLU A 58 -8.68 43.65 11.54
CA GLU A 58 -7.79 43.26 10.45
C GLU A 58 -7.54 41.74 10.48
N VAL A 59 -7.81 41.06 9.35
CA VAL A 59 -7.66 39.59 9.23
C VAL A 59 -6.19 39.17 9.25
N GLU A 60 -5.32 39.93 8.59
CA GLU A 60 -3.89 39.60 8.44
C GLU A 60 -3.03 40.12 9.62
N ASN A 61 -3.64 40.75 10.62
CA ASN A 61 -2.94 41.25 11.80
C ASN A 61 -2.83 40.12 12.87
N PRO A 62 -1.61 39.67 13.23
CA PRO A 62 -1.41 38.57 14.19
C PRO A 62 -1.96 38.86 15.59
N LYS A 63 -2.20 40.13 15.93
CA LYS A 63 -2.81 40.51 17.22
C LYS A 63 -4.32 40.31 17.25
N HIS A 64 -4.97 40.19 16.08
CA HIS A 64 -6.42 40.04 15.96
C HIS A 64 -6.85 38.63 15.57
N SER A 65 -5.99 37.88 14.89
CA SER A 65 -6.35 36.60 14.28
C SER A 65 -5.10 35.77 13.99
N ASP A 66 -5.19 34.45 14.19
CA ASP A 66 -4.16 33.49 13.80
C ASP A 66 -4.21 33.13 12.31
N PHE A 67 -4.97 33.88 11.50
CA PHE A 67 -5.14 33.60 10.07
C PHE A 67 -3.81 33.48 9.32
N VAL A 68 -2.83 34.33 9.63
CA VAL A 68 -1.50 34.26 8.99
C VAL A 68 -0.81 32.94 9.31
N LYS A 69 -0.87 32.49 10.58
CA LYS A 69 -0.28 31.22 11.02
C LYS A 69 -0.97 30.03 10.36
N LEU A 70 -2.31 30.02 10.35
CA LEU A 70 -3.09 28.98 9.67
C LEU A 70 -2.76 28.91 8.17
N ARG A 71 -2.68 30.06 7.50
CA ARG A 71 -2.33 30.11 6.07
C ARG A 71 -0.95 29.51 5.83
N THR A 72 0.07 29.99 6.54
CA THR A 72 1.45 29.50 6.42
C THR A 72 1.55 28.01 6.71
N MET A 73 0.80 27.52 7.68
CA MET A 73 0.70 26.09 7.98
C MET A 73 0.17 25.30 6.78
N LEU A 74 -1.01 25.67 6.28
CA LEU A 74 -1.71 24.92 5.23
C LEU A 74 -1.00 24.95 3.87
N ILE A 75 -0.45 26.11 3.47
CA ILE A 75 0.00 26.29 2.08
C ILE A 75 1.52 26.40 1.93
N SER A 76 2.26 26.70 3.00
CA SER A 76 3.70 26.98 2.88
C SER A 76 4.57 25.90 3.51
N THR A 77 4.17 25.40 4.68
CA THR A 77 5.05 24.53 5.50
C THR A 77 4.57 23.07 5.51
N HIS A 78 3.28 22.80 5.73
CA HIS A 78 2.79 21.45 6.04
C HIS A 78 1.93 20.84 4.92
N MET A 79 1.86 21.47 3.74
CA MET A 79 1.02 20.99 2.64
C MET A 79 1.38 19.57 2.19
N GLN A 80 2.69 19.27 2.13
CA GLN A 80 3.16 17.97 1.66
C GLN A 80 2.86 16.88 2.69
N ASP A 81 3.17 17.13 3.96
CA ASP A 81 2.85 16.21 5.06
C ASP A 81 1.34 15.94 5.16
N LEU A 82 0.48 16.96 4.97
CA LEU A 82 -0.97 16.77 4.92
C LEU A 82 -1.40 15.81 3.79
N LYS A 83 -0.72 15.83 2.65
CA LYS A 83 -0.98 14.90 1.54
C LYS A 83 -0.50 13.49 1.92
N ASP A 84 0.69 13.37 2.48
CA ASP A 84 1.31 12.09 2.84
C ASP A 84 0.49 11.37 3.92
N VAL A 85 0.08 12.08 4.98
CA VAL A 85 -0.84 11.53 6.01
C VAL A 85 -2.17 11.09 5.40
N THR A 86 -2.70 11.86 4.44
CA THR A 86 -3.95 11.48 3.76
C THR A 86 -3.79 10.20 2.95
N GLN A 87 -2.67 10.04 2.27
CA GLN A 87 -2.37 8.87 1.45
C GLN A 87 -2.06 7.64 2.32
N ASP A 88 -1.07 7.75 3.21
CA ASP A 88 -0.49 6.61 3.91
C ASP A 88 -1.35 6.16 5.10
N VAL A 89 -2.13 7.08 5.68
CA VAL A 89 -2.99 6.75 6.82
C VAL A 89 -4.44 6.68 6.38
N HIS A 90 -5.01 7.77 5.88
CA HIS A 90 -6.47 7.81 5.67
C HIS A 90 -6.92 6.95 4.49
N TYR A 91 -6.22 7.04 3.36
CA TYR A 91 -6.54 6.28 2.17
C TYR A 91 -6.22 4.79 2.34
N GLU A 92 -5.04 4.44 2.85
CA GLU A 92 -4.71 3.02 3.08
C GLU A 92 -5.62 2.34 4.11
N ASN A 93 -6.04 3.04 5.16
CA ASN A 93 -7.04 2.50 6.09
C ASN A 93 -8.38 2.24 5.41
N PHE A 94 -8.84 3.17 4.56
CA PHE A 94 -10.06 2.97 3.77
C PHE A 94 -9.91 1.80 2.80
N ARG A 95 -8.79 1.74 2.08
CA ARG A 95 -8.47 0.68 1.12
C ARG A 95 -8.46 -0.70 1.78
N ALA A 96 -7.79 -0.84 2.92
CA ALA A 96 -7.78 -2.08 3.70
C ALA A 96 -9.20 -2.50 4.15
N GLN A 97 -10.02 -1.54 4.59
CA GLN A 97 -11.41 -1.81 4.97
C GLN A 97 -12.25 -2.28 3.77
N CYS A 98 -12.12 -1.65 2.61
CA CYS A 98 -12.81 -2.08 1.38
C CYS A 98 -12.43 -3.51 0.99
N ILE A 99 -11.14 -3.83 0.97
CA ILE A 99 -10.65 -5.18 0.64
C ILE A 99 -11.18 -6.21 1.65
N SER A 100 -11.14 -5.88 2.94
CA SER A 100 -11.68 -6.74 4.00
C SER A 100 -13.18 -7.00 3.81
N GLN A 101 -13.97 -5.98 3.47
CA GLN A 101 -15.41 -6.14 3.24
C GLN A 101 -15.70 -7.05 2.03
N ILE A 102 -14.97 -6.88 0.93
CA ILE A 102 -15.08 -7.74 -0.25
C ILE A 102 -14.73 -9.18 0.10
N SER A 103 -13.62 -9.39 0.81
CA SER A 103 -13.20 -10.72 1.27
C SER A 103 -14.27 -11.39 2.16
N GLN A 104 -14.83 -10.65 3.11
CA GLN A 104 -15.91 -11.14 3.97
C GLN A 104 -17.17 -11.49 3.18
N GLN A 105 -17.50 -10.72 2.14
CA GLN A 105 -18.65 -11.00 1.28
C GLN A 105 -18.42 -12.25 0.43
N ALA A 106 -17.24 -12.42 -0.16
CA ALA A 106 -16.87 -13.63 -0.89
C ALA A 106 -16.91 -14.89 -0.01
N ILE A 107 -16.44 -14.80 1.25
CA ILE A 107 -16.54 -15.89 2.23
C ILE A 107 -18.00 -16.22 2.55
N ARG A 108 -18.87 -15.21 2.71
CA ARG A 108 -20.30 -15.39 2.95
C ARG A 108 -21.02 -16.03 1.75
N GLU A 109 -20.66 -15.66 0.53
CA GLU A 109 -21.22 -16.27 -0.68
C GLU A 109 -20.78 -17.72 -0.83
N ARG A 110 -19.50 -18.02 -0.58
CA ARG A 110 -18.99 -19.39 -0.58
C ARG A 110 -19.66 -20.27 0.47
N SER A 111 -19.91 -19.75 1.67
CA SER A 111 -20.60 -20.49 2.73
C SER A 111 -22.09 -20.69 2.45
N LYS A 112 -22.76 -19.75 1.78
CA LYS A 112 -24.13 -19.93 1.29
C LYS A 112 -24.22 -21.00 0.20
N LEU A 113 -23.33 -20.99 -0.78
CA LEU A 113 -23.26 -22.01 -1.82
C LEU A 113 -23.01 -23.41 -1.23
N LYS A 114 -22.13 -23.51 -0.22
CA LYS A 114 -21.89 -24.77 0.50
C LYS A 114 -23.13 -25.27 1.25
N ARG A 115 -24.01 -24.38 1.73
CA ARG A 115 -25.24 -24.75 2.46
C ARG A 115 -26.41 -25.09 1.54
N ASP A 116 -26.45 -24.53 0.33
CA ASP A 116 -27.51 -24.76 -0.67
C ASP A 116 -27.22 -25.96 -1.58
N SER A 117 -25.97 -26.43 -1.59
CA SER A 117 -25.61 -27.68 -2.22
C SER A 117 -26.03 -28.83 -1.31
N GLY A 118 -27.17 -29.46 -1.58
CA GLY A 118 -27.61 -30.70 -0.91
C GLY A 118 -26.54 -31.81 -0.98
N PRO A 119 -26.76 -32.97 -0.30
CA PRO A 119 -25.74 -33.99 -0.01
C PRO A 119 -25.05 -34.63 -1.23
N HIS A 120 -25.42 -34.24 -2.45
CA HIS A 120 -24.84 -34.73 -3.69
C HIS A 120 -23.54 -33.99 -4.10
N PHE A 121 -23.35 -32.71 -3.75
CA PHE A 121 -22.14 -31.94 -4.10
C PHE A 121 -21.00 -32.14 -3.08
N GLU A 122 -21.34 -32.46 -1.83
CA GLU A 122 -20.37 -32.72 -0.77
C GLU A 122 -19.52 -33.97 -1.05
N ASN A 123 -20.13 -35.00 -1.67
CA ASN A 123 -19.42 -36.19 -2.14
C ASN A 123 -18.37 -35.84 -3.20
N SER A 124 -18.68 -34.97 -4.18
CA SER A 124 -17.71 -34.60 -5.21
C SER A 124 -16.51 -33.84 -4.67
N ILE A 125 -16.68 -32.98 -3.64
CA ILE A 125 -15.55 -32.28 -3.00
C ILE A 125 -14.70 -33.27 -2.18
N SER A 126 -15.35 -34.14 -1.39
CA SER A 126 -14.65 -35.21 -0.64
C SER A 126 -13.89 -36.16 -1.57
N ASP A 127 -14.49 -36.53 -2.70
CA ASP A 127 -13.88 -37.38 -3.70
C ASP A 127 -12.71 -36.66 -4.40
N THR A 128 -12.83 -35.36 -4.65
CA THR A 128 -11.74 -34.55 -5.22
C THR A 128 -10.57 -34.42 -4.23
N ASP A 129 -10.85 -34.16 -2.95
CA ASP A 129 -9.82 -34.09 -1.89
C ASP A 129 -9.14 -35.45 -1.68
N ARG A 130 -9.89 -36.55 -1.74
CA ARG A 130 -9.35 -37.91 -1.66
C ARG A 130 -8.48 -38.25 -2.87
N LEU A 131 -8.88 -37.82 -4.07
CA LEU A 131 -8.13 -38.03 -5.29
C LEU A 131 -6.83 -37.23 -5.30
N LEU A 132 -6.85 -36.00 -4.79
CA LEU A 132 -5.66 -35.16 -4.59
C LEU A 132 -4.65 -35.82 -3.66
N LEU A 133 -5.09 -36.34 -2.51
CA LEU A 133 -4.22 -37.05 -1.56
C LEU A 133 -3.57 -38.31 -2.18
N GLN A 134 -4.34 -39.08 -2.96
CA GLN A 134 -3.78 -40.24 -3.66
C GLN A 134 -2.74 -39.83 -4.71
N LYS A 135 -3.00 -38.75 -5.45
CA LYS A 135 -2.07 -38.23 -6.45
C LYS A 135 -0.79 -37.70 -5.82
N ASP A 136 -0.89 -37.00 -4.69
CA ASP A 136 0.28 -36.52 -3.93
C ASP A 136 1.12 -37.69 -3.40
N GLU A 137 0.50 -38.76 -2.91
CA GLU A 137 1.21 -39.95 -2.44
C GLU A 137 1.92 -40.69 -3.59
N GLU A 138 1.28 -40.79 -4.74
CA GLU A 138 1.84 -41.41 -5.95
C GLU A 138 3.01 -40.59 -6.50
N ILE A 139 2.88 -39.26 -6.53
CA ILE A 139 3.97 -38.33 -6.87
C ILE A 139 5.15 -38.52 -5.91
N ARG A 140 4.89 -38.65 -4.61
CA ARG A 140 5.95 -38.84 -3.61
C ARG A 140 6.69 -40.16 -3.83
N ARG A 141 5.98 -41.26 -4.10
CA ARG A 141 6.61 -42.55 -4.43
C ARG A 141 7.44 -42.48 -5.71
N MET A 142 6.95 -41.77 -6.73
CA MET A 142 7.67 -41.58 -7.98
C MET A 142 8.94 -40.74 -7.79
N GLN A 143 8.87 -39.68 -6.96
CA GLN A 143 10.03 -38.87 -6.59
C GLN A 143 11.09 -39.71 -5.86
N ASP A 144 10.69 -40.55 -4.91
CA ASP A 144 11.61 -41.46 -4.19
C ASP A 144 12.25 -42.49 -5.14
N MET A 145 11.47 -43.05 -6.07
CA MET A 145 11.97 -44.00 -7.05
C MET A 145 12.97 -43.35 -8.03
N LEU A 146 12.67 -42.14 -8.51
CA LEU A 146 13.57 -41.37 -9.36
C LEU A 146 14.87 -41.02 -8.61
N ALA A 147 14.79 -40.62 -7.34
CA ALA A 147 15.95 -40.35 -6.51
C ALA A 147 16.83 -41.60 -6.36
N GLN A 148 16.23 -42.77 -6.05
CA GLN A 148 16.95 -44.04 -5.96
C GLN A 148 17.59 -44.45 -7.29
N MET A 149 16.90 -44.25 -8.42
CA MET A 149 17.44 -44.57 -9.74
C MET A 149 18.62 -43.66 -10.11
N GLN A 150 18.52 -42.37 -9.81
CA GLN A 150 19.57 -41.39 -10.03
C GLN A 150 20.79 -41.66 -9.13
N GLU A 151 20.56 -42.12 -7.89
CA GLU A 151 21.60 -42.55 -6.97
C GLU A 151 22.29 -43.83 -7.44
N LYS A 152 21.55 -44.84 -7.93
CA LYS A 152 22.13 -46.04 -8.54
C LYS A 152 22.95 -45.73 -9.78
N LEU A 153 22.53 -44.79 -10.62
CA LEU A 153 23.31 -44.33 -11.77
C LEU A 153 24.60 -43.60 -11.35
N LYS A 154 24.55 -42.82 -10.27
CA LYS A 154 25.75 -42.18 -9.68
C LYS A 154 26.67 -43.18 -8.99
N ALA A 155 26.13 -44.19 -8.31
CA ALA A 155 26.88 -45.24 -7.63
C ALA A 155 27.50 -46.26 -8.61
N THR A 156 26.87 -46.47 -9.77
CA THR A 156 27.42 -47.30 -10.86
C THR A 156 28.38 -46.52 -11.77
N GLY A 157 28.71 -45.28 -11.41
CA GLY A 157 29.65 -44.41 -12.12
C GLY A 157 31.13 -44.65 -11.75
N GLN A 158 31.64 -45.87 -11.89
CA GLN A 158 33.05 -46.15 -12.19
C GLN A 158 33.14 -47.50 -12.93
N VAL A 159 33.26 -47.47 -14.26
CA VAL A 159 34.32 -48.06 -15.13
C VAL A 159 33.93 -47.73 -16.59
N GLY A 160 34.76 -46.99 -17.34
CA GLY A 160 34.71 -46.88 -18.81
C GLY A 160 35.64 -47.92 -19.48
N PRO A 161 35.72 -48.08 -20.83
CA PRO A 161 35.42 -47.10 -21.89
C PRO A 161 34.51 -47.63 -23.02
N GLY A 162 34.25 -46.77 -24.02
CA GLY A 162 33.11 -46.84 -24.94
C GLY A 162 33.14 -47.85 -26.09
N ILE A 163 31.97 -48.00 -26.72
CA ILE A 163 31.77 -48.35 -28.14
C ILE A 163 30.63 -47.46 -28.65
N GLY A 164 30.88 -46.76 -29.75
CA GLY A 164 29.95 -45.81 -30.35
C GLY A 164 28.80 -46.48 -31.10
N LEU A 165 27.59 -45.96 -30.91
CA LEU A 165 26.50 -46.06 -31.86
C LEU A 165 26.03 -44.65 -32.20
N ARG A 166 26.41 -44.24 -33.41
CA ARG A 166 26.11 -42.94 -34.02
C ARG A 166 24.65 -42.96 -34.51
N GLY A 167 23.72 -42.65 -33.61
CA GLY A 167 22.32 -42.37 -33.93
C GLY A 167 22.08 -40.86 -33.87
N ARG A 168 21.91 -40.23 -35.04
CA ARG A 168 21.58 -38.80 -35.20
C ARG A 168 20.22 -38.55 -34.55
N VAL A 169 20.18 -37.87 -33.41
CA VAL A 169 18.95 -37.30 -32.85
C VAL A 169 19.15 -35.79 -32.80
N GLY A 170 18.25 -35.09 -33.47
CA GLY A 170 18.36 -33.66 -33.76
C GLY A 170 18.46 -32.83 -32.49
N SER A 171 19.40 -31.89 -32.53
CA SER A 171 19.48 -30.77 -31.61
C SER A 171 18.26 -29.88 -31.84
N LEU A 172 17.25 -29.98 -30.97
CA LEU A 172 16.29 -28.90 -30.77
C LEU A 172 16.71 -28.21 -29.48
N GLY A 173 17.30 -27.03 -29.67
CA GLY A 173 17.80 -26.18 -28.60
C GLY A 173 16.71 -25.82 -27.61
N ASN A 174 17.06 -25.93 -26.33
CA ASN A 174 16.43 -25.17 -25.28
C ASN A 174 16.89 -23.72 -25.42
N ASP A 175 16.08 -22.89 -26.07
CA ASP A 175 16.13 -21.43 -25.96
C ASP A 175 14.69 -20.92 -25.97
N LEU A 176 13.96 -21.16 -24.89
CA LEU A 176 12.81 -20.34 -24.54
C LEU A 176 13.26 -19.39 -23.43
N ASP A 177 13.68 -18.25 -23.95
CA ASP A 177 14.13 -17.03 -23.32
C ASP A 177 13.30 -16.65 -22.07
N ALA A 178 14.00 -16.55 -20.94
CA ALA A 178 13.45 -16.15 -19.65
C ALA A 178 13.06 -14.65 -19.57
N THR A 179 13.16 -13.89 -20.66
CA THR A 179 12.89 -12.45 -20.65
C THR A 179 11.44 -12.06 -21.00
N ASP A 180 10.58 -13.00 -21.40
CA ASP A 180 9.19 -12.68 -21.80
C ASP A 180 8.15 -12.86 -20.67
N VAL A 181 8.53 -13.50 -19.56
CA VAL A 181 7.64 -13.66 -18.38
C VAL A 181 7.66 -12.41 -17.49
N GLU A 182 8.77 -11.68 -17.44
CA GLU A 182 8.93 -10.48 -16.60
C GLU A 182 8.17 -9.27 -17.19
N LYS A 183 8.06 -9.18 -18.53
CA LYS A 183 7.38 -8.07 -19.20
C LYS A 183 5.87 -8.07 -19.02
N LYS A 184 5.28 -9.24 -18.73
CA LYS A 184 3.83 -9.41 -18.55
C LYS A 184 3.36 -9.17 -17.11
N ARG A 185 4.28 -9.14 -16.14
CA ARG A 185 3.98 -8.72 -14.76
C ARG A 185 3.94 -7.20 -14.61
N ASN A 186 4.85 -6.47 -15.25
CA ASN A 186 4.92 -5.02 -15.10
C ASN A 186 3.86 -4.22 -15.88
N SER A 187 3.09 -4.85 -16.77
CA SER A 187 2.01 -4.16 -17.50
C SER A 187 0.67 -4.14 -16.75
N ILE A 188 0.55 -4.78 -15.59
CA ILE A 188 -0.71 -4.85 -14.81
C ILE A 188 -0.74 -3.84 -13.64
N ILE A 189 0.33 -3.08 -13.43
CA ILE A 189 0.47 -2.19 -12.26
C ILE A 189 0.31 -0.69 -12.57
N ASP A 190 0.00 -0.31 -13.82
CA ASP A 190 -0.31 1.07 -14.19
C ASP A 190 -1.67 1.16 -14.90
N VAL A 191 -2.75 1.22 -14.11
CA VAL A 191 -4.00 1.97 -14.39
C VAL A 191 -4.58 2.45 -13.07
#